data_AF-A0A3A4QQ31-F1
#
_entry.id   AF-A0A3A4QQ31-F1
#
_cell.length_a   1.000
_cell.length_b   1.000
_cell.length_c   1.000
_cell.angle_alpha   90.00
_cell.angle_beta   90.00
_cell.angle_gamma   90.00
#
_symmetry.space_group_name_H-M   'P 1'
#
loop_
_entity.id
_entity.type
_entity.pdbx_description
1 polymer ?
#
loop_
_entity_poly.entity_id
_entity_poly.type
_entity_poly.pdbx_seq_one_letter_code
_entity_poly.pdbx_strand_id
1 'polypeptide(L)' 'MQTKKSKKPVNVIAFPATVASIKTLVDGGINVTLSLDENSIMQVAALLECKKECIPLRVEIMAGDNEVKHDNK' A
#
# COMPACT_ATOMS: atom_id res chain seq x y z
N MET A 1 26.60 -24.46 6.42
CA MET A 1 25.15 -24.21 6.57
C MET A 1 24.83 -22.84 5.98
N GLN A 2 24.11 -22.77 4.86
CA GLN A 2 23.47 -21.54 4.37
C GLN A 2 22.09 -21.95 3.87
N THR A 3 21.04 -21.56 4.60
CA THR A 3 19.66 -21.84 4.22
C THR A 3 19.27 -20.86 3.13
N LYS A 4 19.31 -21.32 1.87
CA LYS A 4 18.73 -20.61 0.72
C LYS A 4 17.22 -20.50 0.98
N LYS A 5 16.75 -19.36 1.50
CA LYS A 5 15.31 -19.07 1.58
C LYS A 5 14.78 -19.03 0.16
N SER A 6 14.04 -20.07 -0.23
CA SER A 6 13.30 -20.15 -1.48
C SER A 6 12.28 -19.01 -1.48
N LYS A 7 12.61 -17.89 -2.12
CA LYS A 7 11.72 -16.74 -2.28
C LYS A 7 10.62 -17.18 -3.24
N LYS A 8 9.50 -17.68 -2.71
CA LYS A 8 8.27 -17.85 -3.49
C LYS A 8 8.02 -16.53 -4.23
N PRO A 9 7.65 -16.55 -5.53
CA PRO A 9 7.36 -15.32 -6.24
C PRO A 9 6.21 -14.64 -5.50
N VAL A 10 6.54 -13.59 -4.75
CA VAL A 10 5.54 -12.70 -4.20
C VAL A 10 5.14 -11.84 -5.39
N ASN A 11 3.89 -11.95 -5.83
CA ASN A 11 3.35 -11.03 -6.82
C ASN A 11 3.23 -9.67 -6.13
N VAL A 12 4.29 -8.87 -6.24
CA VAL A 12 4.36 -7.55 -5.64
C VAL A 12 3.60 -6.58 -6.53
N ILE A 13 2.54 -5.99 -5.99
CA ILE A 13 1.81 -4.89 -6.62
C ILE A 13 2.39 -3.60 -6.03
N ALA A 14 3.10 -2.83 -6.84
CA ALA A 14 3.68 -1.55 -6.44
C ALA A 14 3.11 -0.42 -7.32
N PHE A 15 2.68 0.66 -6.68
CA PHE A 15 2.14 1.84 -7.34
C PHE A 15 2.47 3.09 -6.52
N PRO A 16 2.69 4.25 -7.18
CA PRO A 16 2.73 5.52 -6.49
C PRO A 16 1.34 5.85 -5.94
N ALA A 17 1.28 6.26 -4.67
CA ALA A 17 0.05 6.69 -4.04
C ALA A 17 0.31 7.84 -3.07
N THR A 18 -0.71 8.69 -2.91
CA THR A 18 -0.75 9.71 -1.86
C THR A 18 -1.83 9.38 -0.85
N VAL A 19 -1.60 9.73 0.42
CA VAL A 19 -2.59 9.51 1.48
C VAL A 19 -3.67 10.59 1.35
N ALA A 20 -4.87 10.18 0.97
CA ALA A 20 -6.01 11.09 0.84
C ALA A 20 -6.67 11.37 2.20
N SER A 21 -6.81 10.33 3.04
CA SER A 21 -7.32 10.50 4.41
C SER A 21 -6.96 9.30 5.28
N ILE A 22 -6.84 9.55 6.58
CA ILE A 22 -6.75 8.53 7.63
C ILE A 22 -7.88 8.78 8.61
N LYS A 23 -8.68 7.76 8.90
CA LYS A 23 -9.80 7.84 9.85
C LYS A 23 -9.70 6.69 10.84
N THR A 24 -9.66 7.03 12.12
CA THR A 24 -9.82 6.05 13.19
C THR A 24 -11.30 5.71 13.33
N LEU A 25 -11.61 4.42 13.36
CA LEU A 25 -12.94 3.88 13.55
C LEU A 25 -13.27 3.79 15.04
N VAL A 26 -14.56 3.72 15.36
CA VAL A 26 -15.07 3.68 16.74
C VAL A 26 -14.60 2.45 17.53
N ASP A 27 -14.26 1.37 16.83
CA ASP A 27 -13.73 0.12 17.38
C ASP A 27 -12.20 0.10 17.51
N GLY A 28 -11.53 1.23 17.20
CA GLY A 28 -10.07 1.33 17.18
C GLY A 28 -9.45 0.84 15.87
N GLY A 29 -10.25 0.44 14.87
CA GLY A 29 -9.78 0.19 13.52
C GLY A 29 -9.27 1.46 12.83
N ILE A 30 -8.55 1.31 11.71
CA ILE A 30 -8.02 2.43 10.93
C ILE A 30 -8.42 2.24 9.47
N ASN A 31 -9.12 3.22 8.92
CA ASN A 31 -9.36 3.34 7.48
C ASN A 31 -8.34 4.28 6.86
N VAL A 32 -7.57 3.76 5.90
CA VAL A 32 -6.63 4.53 5.09
C VAL A 32 -7.17 4.61 3.67
N THR A 33 -7.37 5.82 3.16
CA THR A 33 -7.74 6.07 1.78
C THR A 33 -6.51 6.55 1.02
N LEU A 34 -6.16 5.84 -0.05
CA LEU A 34 -5.04 6.19 -0.92
C LEU A 34 -5.57 6.68 -2.26
N SER A 35 -5.03 7.79 -2.74
CA SER A 35 -5.22 8.29 -4.09
C SER A 35 -4.11 7.75 -4.98
N LEU A 36 -4.48 7.08 -6.07
CA LEU A 36 -3.54 6.53 -7.04
C LEU A 36 -3.51 7.42 -8.27
N ASP A 37 -2.37 7.40 -8.97
CA ASP A 37 -2.21 8.06 -10.26
C ASP A 37 -3.07 7.40 -11.36
N GLU A 38 -3.49 8.17 -12.36
CA GLU A 38 -4.36 7.70 -13.45
C GLU A 38 -3.75 6.55 -14.27
N ASN A 39 -2.41 6.45 -14.29
CA ASN A 39 -1.70 5.40 -15.01
C ASN A 39 -1.66 4.06 -14.25
N SER A 40 -2.16 3.99 -13.01
CA SER A 40 -2.09 2.80 -12.15
C SER A 40 -3.22 1.79 -12.39
N ILE A 41 -3.83 1.79 -13.59
CA ILE A 41 -5.03 0.98 -13.93
C ILE A 41 -4.79 -0.51 -13.71
N MET A 42 -3.62 -1.02 -14.13
CA MET A 42 -3.30 -2.46 -14.00
C MET A 42 -3.13 -2.90 -12.55
N GLN A 43 -2.51 -2.05 -11.73
CA GLN A 43 -2.31 -2.29 -10.30
C GLN A 43 -3.64 -2.26 -9.55
N VAL A 44 -4.54 -1.33 -9.92
CA VAL A 44 -5.91 -1.26 -9.38
C VAL A 44 -6.70 -2.51 -9.76
N ALA A 45 -6.59 -3.00 -11.00
CA ALA A 45 -7.24 -4.25 -11.40
C ALA A 45 -6.80 -5.43 -10.54
N ALA A 46 -5.50 -5.54 -10.25
CA ALA A 46 -4.98 -6.58 -9.37
C ALA A 46 -5.49 -6.44 -7.92
N LEU A 47 -5.59 -5.21 -7.39
CA LEU A 47 -6.20 -4.97 -6.07
C LEU A 47 -7.69 -5.32 -6.02
N LEU A 48 -8.43 -5.05 -7.09
CA LEU A 48 -9.84 -5.41 -7.20
C LEU A 48 -10.03 -6.93 -7.20
N GLU A 49 -9.16 -7.68 -7.88
CA GLU A 49 -9.16 -9.15 -7.84
C GLU A 49 -8.90 -9.65 -6.41
N CYS A 50 -7.88 -9.12 -5.73
CA CYS A 50 -7.58 -9.50 -4.34
C CYS A 50 -8.76 -9.21 -3.39
N LYS A 51 -9.44 -8.07 -3.58
CA LYS A 51 -10.66 -7.74 -2.81
C LYS A 51 -11.77 -8.75 -3.08
N LYS A 52 -12.01 -9.10 -4.34
CA LYS A 52 -13.07 -10.03 -4.76
C LYS A 52 -12.84 -11.44 -4.22
N GLU A 53 -11.58 -11.88 -4.19
CA GLU A 53 -11.18 -13.19 -3.66
C GLU A 53 -10.95 -13.20 -2.14
N CYS A 54 -11.19 -12.07 -1.45
CA CYS A 54 -10.93 -11.91 -0.02
C CYS A 54 -9.49 -12.28 0.39
N ILE A 55 -8.51 -12.01 -0.48
CA ILE A 55 -7.11 -12.30 -0.21
C ILE A 55 -6.56 -11.24 0.77
N PRO A 56 -5.99 -11.66 1.92
CA PRO A 56 -5.37 -10.72 2.85
C PRO A 56 -4.12 -10.11 2.21
N LEU A 57 -4.09 -8.78 2.15
CA LEU A 57 -2.96 -8.03 1.61
C LEU A 57 -1.94 -7.71 2.70
N ARG A 58 -0.67 -7.85 2.38
CA ARG A 58 0.41 -7.20 3.13
C ARG A 58 0.73 -5.88 2.44
N VAL A 59 0.48 -4.78 3.12
CA VAL A 59 0.78 -3.43 2.63
C VAL A 59 2.10 -2.96 3.24
N GLU A 60 3.04 -2.57 2.38
CA GLU A 60 4.32 -1.97 2.80
C GLU A 60 4.36 -0.53 2.31
N ILE A 61 4.58 0.40 3.25
CA ILE A 61 4.68 1.84 2.96
C ILE A 61 6.14 2.21 2.96
N MET A 62 6.61 2.75 1.84
CA MET A 62 7.94 3.32 1.70
C MET A 62 7.78 4.82 1.47
N ALA A 63 8.41 5.63 2.31
CA ALA A 63 8.51 7.05 2.04
C ALA A 63 9.37 7.23 0.77
N GLY A 64 8.85 7.95 -0.23
CA GLY A 64 9.69 8.48 -1.28
C GLY A 64 10.60 9.57 -0.70
N ASP A 65 11.73 9.85 -1.36
CA ASP A 65 12.62 10.95 -1.00
C ASP A 65 11.92 12.30 -1.22
N ASN A 66 11.03 12.67 -0.31
CA ASN A 66 10.41 13.98 -0.28
C ASN A 66 10.70 14.57 1.10
N GLU A 67 11.60 15.55 1.13
CA GLU A 67 11.90 16.34 2.32
C GLU A 67 10.60 16.94 2.85
N VAL A 68 10.09 16.38 3.95
CA VAL A 68 8.95 16.96 4.65
C VAL A 68 9.45 18.24 5.31
N LYS A 69 9.24 19.38 4.66
CA LYS A 69 9.39 20.70 5.27
C LYS A 69 8.31 20.84 6.34
N HIS A 70 8.67 20.56 7.59
CA HIS A 70 7.87 20.99 8.72
C HIS A 70 8.03 22.50 8.86
N ASP A 71 7.06 23.27 8.36
CA ASP A 71 6.89 24.66 8.75
C ASP A 71 6.51 24.68 10.25
N ASN A 72 7.52 24.89 11.09
CA ASN A 72 7.33 25.19 12.50
C ASN A 72 6.87 26.65 12.61
N LYS A 73 5.60 26.86 12.93
CA LYS A 73 5.05 28.17 13.28
C LYS A 73 5.40 28.55 14.71
#